data_AF-A0A504Y938-F1
#
_entry.id   AF-A0A504Y938-F1
#
_cell.length_a   1.000
_cell.length_b   1.000
_cell.length_c   1.000
_cell.angle_alpha   90.00
_cell.angle_beta   90.00
_cell.angle_gamma   90.00
#
_symmetry.space_group_name_H-M   'P 1'
#
loop_
_entity.id
_entity.type
_entity.pdbx_description
1 polymer ?
#
loop_
_entity_poly.entity_id
_entity_poly.type
_entity_poly.pdbx_seq_one_letter_code
_entity_poly.pdbx_strand_id
1 'polypeptide(L)'
;MLAVFYRNLILPRYLHGHQQDRMVSMSVHIYQAEDLPPMHTDISNQFRQAFVGEGAANVDPYVEVCYAGFTAKTKTQKYDANPIWNQGLVFNNYFPPLTHSLRINVRNAGIKGELIATHVINLKQIMLQGSSGYLPTFGPSWINLYGTPRIYTYAQMLRPEDELNMGIGEGVAFRGRLLLSIDSKEDETIEKVGTAISVANPVSETVAGKKNIYFLFASVFDATVIDKALGSKNKPISFEISIGVFGNKLDGKRGGIEDMPIEFAKSVLSVLTIRGAFSQQGQLMPRSEHKDYYYLDFKGHKPNMYLISFNSLEQDRVDPANVAYRTTFWSVLRDLPPQYGLDRFHFLILRRENRLARRYFRHFMRRLEKHLMLVSQDVSGCRGTASRTKLDVEYAHRVRRDLKHLAFEVVRLTTVHGRDLGWMAREFNAIIRHVEELTETPQDALPDVFISMIMDGQRVGFARIPARDIYYSVVDSERGKWNGQITTVYIRKQGREGVGEKGWKIQCQLQIYLWLSLLKDYTTFHQFIPSGVRSDCLNRGRPPNELIYERKSHSIFHTKLWLPNGLIFANLSF
;
A
#
# COMPACT_ATOMS: atom_id res chain seq x y z
N MET A 1 21.32 -11.54 -42.41
CA MET A 1 20.65 -12.87 -42.39
C MET A 1 19.97 -13.14 -41.02
N LEU A 2 19.40 -12.12 -40.36
CA LEU A 2 18.73 -12.22 -39.04
C LEU A 2 17.22 -11.92 -39.10
N ALA A 3 16.70 -11.52 -40.26
CA ALA A 3 15.29 -11.12 -40.42
C ALA A 3 14.29 -12.29 -40.56
N VAL A 4 14.75 -13.54 -40.71
CA VAL A 4 13.87 -14.68 -41.06
C VAL A 4 13.45 -15.51 -39.83
N PHE A 5 14.04 -15.30 -38.64
CA PHE A 5 13.76 -16.13 -37.45
C PHE A 5 12.64 -15.62 -36.53
N TYR A 6 12.01 -14.47 -36.81
CA TYR A 6 10.99 -13.90 -35.92
C TYR A 6 9.58 -14.51 -36.05
N ARG A 7 9.33 -15.40 -37.03
CA ARG A 7 7.97 -15.98 -37.21
C ARG A 7 7.62 -17.10 -36.24
N ASN A 8 8.60 -17.70 -35.55
CA ASN A 8 8.39 -18.89 -34.71
C ASN A 8 8.80 -18.72 -33.24
N LEU A 9 9.16 -17.50 -32.80
CA LEU A 9 9.45 -17.24 -31.39
C LEU A 9 8.14 -16.90 -30.67
N ILE A 10 7.87 -17.58 -29.56
CA ILE A 10 6.81 -17.22 -28.62
C ILE A 10 7.23 -15.91 -27.95
N LEU A 11 6.98 -14.80 -28.62
CA LEU A 11 7.15 -13.48 -28.06
C LEU A 11 6.05 -13.26 -27.00
N PRO A 12 6.38 -12.67 -25.84
CA PRO A 12 5.37 -12.18 -24.91
C PRO A 12 4.27 -11.39 -25.62
N ARG A 13 3.01 -11.54 -25.20
CA ARG A 13 1.85 -10.97 -25.91
C ARG A 13 1.93 -9.48 -26.21
N TYR A 14 2.66 -8.72 -25.40
CA TYR A 14 2.85 -7.27 -25.55
C TYR A 14 3.93 -6.90 -26.58
N LEU A 15 4.68 -7.88 -27.10
CA LEU A 15 5.67 -7.72 -28.16
C LEU A 15 5.13 -8.14 -29.53
N HIS A 16 3.88 -8.62 -29.61
CA HIS A 16 3.27 -8.92 -30.89
C HIS A 16 3.16 -7.63 -31.72
N GLY A 17 3.89 -7.59 -32.84
CA GLY A 17 3.95 -6.42 -33.73
C GLY A 17 5.06 -5.42 -33.40
N HIS A 18 5.88 -5.65 -32.36
CA HIS A 18 7.03 -4.81 -32.02
C HIS A 18 8.35 -5.54 -32.30
N GLN A 19 9.28 -4.88 -32.97
CA GLN A 19 10.65 -5.37 -33.18
C GLN A 19 11.55 -4.91 -32.02
N GLN A 20 12.51 -5.75 -31.62
CA GLN A 20 13.60 -5.37 -30.71
C GLN A 20 14.75 -4.78 -31.52
N ASP A 21 14.58 -3.56 -31.98
CA ASP A 21 15.50 -2.87 -32.90
C ASP A 21 16.20 -1.67 -32.24
N ARG A 22 15.70 -1.20 -31.09
CA ARG A 22 16.20 0.00 -30.43
C ARG A 22 17.15 -0.36 -29.30
N MET A 23 18.33 0.22 -29.32
CA MET A 23 19.29 0.08 -28.23
C MET A 23 19.03 1.16 -27.16
N VAL A 24 18.76 0.73 -25.93
CA VAL A 24 18.41 1.63 -24.82
C VAL A 24 19.42 1.47 -23.69
N SER A 25 19.92 2.61 -23.21
CA SER A 25 20.66 2.73 -21.96
C SER A 25 19.69 3.11 -20.85
N MET A 26 19.46 2.20 -19.91
CA MET A 26 18.65 2.44 -18.72
C MET A 26 19.55 2.57 -17.51
N SER A 27 19.58 3.75 -16.90
CA SER A 27 20.35 4.04 -15.69
C SER A 27 19.43 3.97 -14.46
N VAL A 28 19.76 3.08 -13.53
CA VAL A 28 19.11 3.00 -12.22
C VAL A 28 20.00 3.70 -11.20
N HIS A 29 19.64 4.92 -10.83
CA HIS A 29 20.38 5.72 -9.86
C HIS A 29 19.95 5.35 -8.44
N ILE A 30 20.89 4.81 -7.66
CA ILE A 30 20.72 4.46 -6.25
C ILE A 30 21.33 5.56 -5.40
N TYR A 31 20.49 6.36 -4.74
CA TYR A 31 20.94 7.53 -3.98
C TYR A 31 21.26 7.16 -2.54
N GLN A 32 20.26 6.74 -1.77
CA GLN A 32 20.40 6.44 -0.34
C GLN A 32 19.28 5.51 0.14
N ALA A 33 19.48 4.86 1.29
CA ALA A 33 18.43 4.16 2.01
C ALA A 33 18.28 4.74 3.42
N GLU A 34 17.13 4.49 4.03
CA GLU A 34 16.85 4.85 5.41
C GLU A 34 16.22 3.68 6.17
N ASP A 35 16.46 3.64 7.48
CA ASP A 35 15.83 2.73 8.43
C ASP A 35 16.04 1.24 8.11
N LEU A 36 17.21 0.86 7.59
CA LEU A 36 17.52 -0.55 7.36
C LEU A 36 17.63 -1.30 8.71
N PRO A 37 17.07 -2.52 8.81
CA PRO A 37 17.06 -3.29 10.04
C PRO A 37 18.46 -3.85 10.34
N PRO A 38 18.74 -4.16 11.62
CA PRO A 38 19.94 -4.90 11.97
C PRO A 38 19.90 -6.33 11.37
N MET A 39 21.05 -6.81 10.90
CA MET A 39 21.17 -8.06 10.13
C MET A 39 22.21 -9.04 10.69
N HIS A 40 22.68 -8.82 11.92
CA HIS A 40 23.53 -9.78 12.63
C HIS A 40 22.91 -10.24 13.95
N THR A 41 23.24 -11.47 14.32
CA THR A 41 22.75 -12.12 15.54
C THR A 41 23.37 -11.50 16.79
N ASP A 42 22.72 -11.64 17.95
CA ASP A 42 23.19 -11.07 19.22
C ASP A 42 24.66 -11.40 19.54
N ILE A 43 25.08 -12.65 19.27
CA ILE A 43 26.46 -13.09 19.47
C ILE A 43 27.41 -12.31 18.56
N SER A 44 27.10 -12.21 17.27
CA SER A 44 27.90 -11.44 16.32
C SER A 44 27.92 -9.95 16.67
N ASN A 45 26.86 -9.43 17.27
CA ASN A 45 26.74 -8.01 17.62
C ASN A 45 27.68 -7.66 18.78
N GLN A 46 27.75 -8.51 19.81
CA GLN A 46 28.66 -8.32 20.93
C GLN A 46 30.12 -8.25 20.46
N PHE A 47 30.52 -9.16 19.56
CA PHE A 47 31.86 -9.12 18.97
C PHE A 47 32.08 -7.84 18.16
N ARG A 48 31.14 -7.44 17.28
CA ARG A 48 31.30 -6.23 16.46
C ARG A 48 31.33 -4.96 17.30
N GLN A 49 30.50 -4.84 18.33
CA GLN A 49 30.49 -3.69 19.24
C GLN A 49 31.82 -3.55 20.00
N ALA A 50 32.48 -4.66 20.34
CA ALA A 50 33.80 -4.64 20.95
C ALA A 50 34.90 -4.04 20.04
N PHE A 51 34.73 -4.10 18.71
CA PHE A 51 35.70 -3.56 17.74
C PHE A 51 35.35 -2.16 17.21
N VAL A 52 34.05 -1.86 17.06
CA VAL A 52 33.57 -0.65 16.35
C VAL A 52 33.01 0.40 17.32
N GLY A 53 32.76 0.02 18.58
CA GLY A 53 32.15 0.87 19.60
C GLY A 53 30.64 0.65 19.73
N GLU A 54 30.11 1.00 20.91
CA GLU A 54 28.67 0.96 21.18
C GLU A 54 27.92 1.97 20.29
N GLY A 55 26.81 1.54 19.67
CA GLY A 55 25.94 2.39 18.85
C GLY A 55 26.16 2.29 17.33
N ALA A 56 27.19 1.59 16.85
CA ALA A 56 27.37 1.33 15.43
C ALA A 56 26.18 0.55 14.84
N ALA A 57 25.73 0.91 13.64
CA ALA A 57 24.62 0.21 13.03
C ALA A 57 25.05 -1.23 12.68
N ASN A 58 24.11 -2.15 12.86
CA ASN A 58 24.38 -3.57 12.76
C ASN A 58 24.01 -4.14 11.38
N VAL A 59 24.45 -3.44 10.33
CA VAL A 59 24.16 -3.77 8.95
C VAL A 59 25.22 -3.16 8.03
N ASP A 60 25.62 -3.90 7.01
CA ASP A 60 26.59 -3.51 5.98
C ASP A 60 25.92 -3.52 4.59
N PRO A 61 25.05 -2.55 4.27
CA PRO A 61 24.15 -2.68 3.14
C PRO A 61 24.81 -2.43 1.77
N TYR A 62 24.31 -3.14 0.76
CA TYR A 62 24.48 -2.83 -0.66
C TYR A 62 23.18 -3.11 -1.43
N VAL A 63 23.05 -2.52 -2.61
CA VAL A 63 21.89 -2.69 -3.49
C VAL A 63 22.31 -3.47 -4.73
N GLU A 64 21.53 -4.49 -5.06
CA GLU A 64 21.66 -5.31 -6.25
C GLU A 64 20.43 -5.10 -7.13
N VAL A 65 20.63 -4.74 -8.40
CA VAL A 65 19.55 -4.55 -9.37
C VAL A 65 19.68 -5.61 -10.46
N CYS A 66 18.60 -6.35 -10.68
CA CYS A 66 18.49 -7.34 -11.73
C CYS A 66 17.50 -6.90 -12.80
N TYR A 67 17.94 -6.85 -14.05
CA TYR A 67 17.13 -6.48 -15.19
C TYR A 67 17.56 -7.25 -16.45
N ALA A 68 16.58 -7.84 -17.14
CA ALA A 68 16.76 -8.53 -18.42
C ALA A 68 17.91 -9.57 -18.42
N GLY A 69 18.07 -10.30 -17.31
CA GLY A 69 19.11 -11.33 -17.14
C GLY A 69 20.47 -10.80 -16.68
N PHE A 70 20.64 -9.48 -16.57
CA PHE A 70 21.83 -8.84 -16.04
C PHE A 70 21.65 -8.44 -14.58
N THR A 71 22.76 -8.43 -13.84
CA THR A 71 22.81 -7.98 -12.45
C THR A 71 23.94 -6.97 -12.27
N ALA A 72 23.64 -5.85 -11.65
CA ALA A 72 24.61 -4.83 -11.24
C ALA A 72 24.42 -4.50 -9.76
N LYS A 73 25.49 -4.08 -9.07
CA LYS A 73 25.45 -3.79 -7.63
C LYS A 73 26.20 -2.51 -7.25
N THR A 74 25.74 -1.86 -6.20
CA THR A 74 26.45 -0.75 -5.56
C THR A 74 27.62 -1.25 -4.70
N LYS A 75 28.44 -0.32 -4.21
CA LYS A 75 29.44 -0.56 -3.17
C LYS A 75 28.74 -0.88 -1.84
N THR A 76 29.38 -1.71 -1.03
CA THR A 76 28.95 -1.96 0.35
C THR A 76 29.30 -0.77 1.23
N GLN A 77 28.30 -0.24 1.94
CA GLN A 77 28.51 0.68 3.07
C GLN A 77 28.59 -0.16 4.34
N LYS A 78 29.55 0.14 5.22
CA LYS A 78 29.76 -0.66 6.45
C LYS A 78 29.15 0.06 7.64
N TYR A 79 28.51 -0.70 8.53
CA TYR A 79 27.95 -0.23 9.79
C TYR A 79 27.00 0.96 9.65
N ASP A 80 26.16 0.95 8.60
CA ASP A 80 25.30 2.09 8.27
C ASP A 80 23.89 1.63 7.91
N ALA A 81 22.91 2.01 8.75
CA ALA A 81 21.49 1.74 8.50
C ALA A 81 20.83 2.80 7.60
N ASN A 82 21.51 3.92 7.34
CA ASN A 82 21.05 5.02 6.49
C ASN A 82 22.10 5.35 5.40
N PRO A 83 22.52 4.36 4.61
CA PRO A 83 23.64 4.49 3.68
C PRO A 83 23.35 5.45 2.53
N ILE A 84 24.38 6.19 2.12
CA ILE A 84 24.38 7.03 0.91
C ILE A 84 25.35 6.42 -0.11
N TRP A 85 24.86 6.10 -1.31
CA TRP A 85 25.66 5.52 -2.40
C TRP A 85 25.93 6.52 -3.52
N ASN A 86 24.89 7.21 -4.00
CA ASN A 86 24.94 8.07 -5.19
C ASN A 86 25.63 7.38 -6.38
N GLN A 87 25.18 6.16 -6.72
CA GLN A 87 25.72 5.37 -7.83
C GLN A 87 24.65 5.08 -8.87
N GLY A 88 25.00 5.21 -10.15
CA GLY A 88 24.17 4.76 -11.26
C GLY A 88 24.56 3.33 -11.67
N LEU A 89 23.56 2.46 -11.80
CA LEU A 89 23.70 1.13 -12.37
C LEU A 89 23.11 1.15 -13.78
N VAL A 90 23.98 1.16 -14.78
CA VAL A 90 23.61 1.32 -16.19
C VAL A 90 23.40 -0.06 -16.80
N PHE A 91 22.25 -0.25 -17.46
CA PHE A 91 21.89 -1.45 -18.19
C PHE A 91 21.68 -1.09 -19.66
N ASN A 92 22.54 -1.62 -20.51
CA ASN A 92 22.48 -1.44 -21.96
C ASN A 92 21.84 -2.68 -22.57
N ASN A 93 20.67 -2.55 -23.18
CA ASN A 93 19.97 -3.68 -23.78
C ASN A 93 19.02 -3.25 -24.91
N TYR A 94 18.62 -4.22 -25.73
CA TYR A 94 17.58 -4.04 -26.73
C TYR A 94 16.21 -3.80 -26.09
N PHE A 95 15.45 -2.91 -26.71
CA PHE A 95 14.15 -2.48 -26.28
C PHE A 95 13.11 -2.72 -27.38
N PRO A 96 11.86 -3.08 -27.04
CA PRO A 96 11.33 -3.38 -25.70
C PRO A 96 11.93 -4.67 -25.07
N PRO A 97 12.12 -4.72 -23.74
CA PRO A 97 12.69 -5.89 -23.09
C PRO A 97 11.73 -7.08 -23.13
N LEU A 98 12.29 -8.30 -23.03
CA LEU A 98 11.50 -9.53 -22.86
C LEU A 98 10.94 -9.69 -21.43
N THR A 99 11.53 -8.99 -20.46
CA THR A 99 11.05 -8.93 -19.07
C THR A 99 10.10 -7.75 -18.87
N HIS A 100 9.15 -7.91 -17.96
CA HIS A 100 8.26 -6.83 -17.51
C HIS A 100 8.65 -6.28 -16.14
N SER A 101 9.71 -6.79 -15.53
CA SER A 101 10.09 -6.46 -14.16
C SER A 101 11.56 -6.09 -14.03
N LEU A 102 11.80 -5.11 -13.17
CA LEU A 102 13.10 -4.70 -12.68
C LEU A 102 13.11 -5.02 -11.18
N ARG A 103 14.02 -5.91 -10.76
CA ARG A 103 14.11 -6.37 -9.37
C ARG A 103 15.23 -5.62 -8.66
N ILE A 104 14.93 -5.10 -7.48
CA ILE A 104 15.85 -4.39 -6.62
C ILE A 104 15.95 -5.16 -5.31
N ASN A 105 17.14 -5.64 -4.98
CA ASN A 105 17.44 -6.37 -3.77
C ASN A 105 18.33 -5.50 -2.88
N VAL A 106 17.88 -5.21 -1.66
CA VAL A 106 18.74 -4.62 -0.64
C VAL A 106 19.31 -5.76 0.20
N ARG A 107 20.63 -5.83 0.31
CA ARG A 107 21.34 -6.97 0.91
C ARG A 107 22.33 -6.48 1.95
N ASN A 108 22.55 -7.32 2.95
CA ASN A 108 23.60 -7.15 3.94
C ASN A 108 24.86 -7.88 3.48
N ALA A 109 26.02 -7.23 3.56
CA ALA A 109 27.28 -7.91 3.30
C ALA A 109 27.59 -8.90 4.43
N GLY A 110 27.90 -10.13 4.03
CA GLY A 110 28.11 -11.27 4.91
C GLY A 110 28.57 -12.46 4.09
N ILE A 111 28.70 -13.62 4.72
CA ILE A 111 29.20 -14.84 4.04
C ILE A 111 28.29 -15.24 2.88
N LYS A 112 26.96 -15.04 3.01
CA LYS A 112 25.96 -15.41 2.00
C LYS A 112 25.28 -14.22 1.32
N GLY A 113 25.60 -12.99 1.71
CA GLY A 113 24.91 -11.78 1.23
C GLY A 113 23.42 -11.81 1.59
N GLU A 114 23.10 -11.68 2.87
CA GLU A 114 21.73 -11.90 3.37
C GLU A 114 20.75 -10.88 2.81
N LEU A 115 19.57 -11.34 2.37
CA LEU A 115 18.58 -10.47 1.77
C LEU A 115 17.80 -9.72 2.86
N ILE A 116 17.83 -8.39 2.79
CA ILE A 116 17.06 -7.53 3.69
C ILE A 116 15.62 -7.44 3.20
N ALA A 117 15.45 -7.15 1.91
CA ALA A 117 14.17 -7.05 1.22
C ALA A 117 14.37 -6.94 -0.31
N THR A 118 13.32 -7.30 -1.05
CA THR A 118 13.21 -7.15 -2.50
C THR A 118 12.04 -6.24 -2.84
N HIS A 119 12.26 -5.31 -3.76
CA HIS A 119 11.21 -4.52 -4.39
C HIS A 119 11.23 -4.78 -5.90
N VAL A 120 10.06 -4.89 -6.52
CA VAL A 120 9.92 -5.18 -7.95
C VAL A 120 9.15 -4.05 -8.62
N ILE A 121 9.81 -3.35 -9.54
CA ILE A 121 9.18 -2.32 -10.37
C ILE A 121 8.65 -2.98 -11.63
N ASN A 122 7.35 -2.85 -11.87
CA ASN A 122 6.71 -3.29 -13.11
C ASN A 122 6.92 -2.24 -14.19
N LEU A 123 7.64 -2.61 -15.26
CA LEU A 123 7.97 -1.71 -16.35
C LEU A 123 6.74 -1.10 -17.00
N LYS A 124 5.62 -1.85 -17.09
CA LYS A 124 4.36 -1.36 -17.66
C LYS A 124 3.78 -0.15 -16.92
N GLN A 125 4.11 0.01 -15.63
CA GLN A 125 3.63 1.15 -14.85
C GLN A 125 4.50 2.39 -15.07
N ILE A 126 5.75 2.22 -15.50
CA ILE A 126 6.76 3.27 -15.62
C ILE A 126 7.16 3.59 -17.06
N MET A 127 6.47 3.03 -18.05
CA MET A 127 6.71 3.27 -19.48
C MET A 127 5.37 3.27 -20.25
N LEU A 128 5.38 3.85 -21.45
CA LEU A 128 4.28 3.74 -22.41
C LEU A 128 4.84 3.39 -23.78
N GLN A 129 4.28 2.38 -24.46
CA GLN A 129 4.67 2.03 -25.83
C GLN A 129 3.83 2.80 -26.87
N GLY A 130 4.39 2.99 -28.07
CA GLY A 130 3.72 3.65 -29.20
C GLY A 130 4.36 4.98 -29.59
N SER A 131 3.79 5.64 -30.60
CA SER A 131 4.30 6.90 -31.17
C SER A 131 4.27 8.08 -30.19
N SER A 132 3.37 8.04 -29.20
CA SER A 132 3.29 8.99 -28.07
C SER A 132 3.81 8.40 -26.76
N GLY A 133 4.54 7.27 -26.85
CA GLY A 133 5.07 6.56 -25.70
C GLY A 133 6.33 7.20 -25.10
N TYR A 134 6.75 6.69 -23.96
CA TYR A 134 7.98 7.07 -23.29
C TYR A 134 8.71 5.84 -22.75
N LEU A 135 10.05 5.88 -22.79
CA LEU A 135 10.92 4.85 -22.23
C LEU A 135 10.79 4.82 -20.69
N PRO A 136 11.18 3.71 -20.01
CA PRO A 136 11.08 3.57 -18.57
C PRO A 136 11.66 4.77 -17.83
N THR A 137 10.84 5.44 -17.01
CA THR A 137 11.24 6.57 -16.17
C THR A 137 10.61 6.47 -14.80
N PHE A 138 11.38 6.73 -13.75
CA PHE A 138 10.92 6.63 -12.36
C PHE A 138 11.70 7.61 -11.49
N GLY A 139 11.04 8.23 -10.51
CA GLY A 139 11.71 9.01 -9.48
C GLY A 139 12.41 10.28 -9.96
N PRO A 140 13.30 10.87 -9.14
CA PRO A 140 13.73 10.36 -7.83
C PRO A 140 12.58 10.16 -6.85
N SER A 141 12.43 8.93 -6.33
CA SER A 141 11.35 8.56 -5.41
C SER A 141 11.82 7.55 -4.39
N TRP A 142 11.28 7.66 -3.17
CA TRP A 142 11.36 6.58 -2.20
C TRP A 142 10.53 5.39 -2.67
N ILE A 143 11.05 4.21 -2.40
CA ILE A 143 10.29 2.96 -2.38
C ILE A 143 10.37 2.37 -0.98
N ASN A 144 9.25 1.85 -0.49
CA ASN A 144 9.20 1.18 0.81
C ASN A 144 9.54 -0.31 0.66
N LEU A 145 10.37 -0.81 1.56
CA LEU A 145 10.81 -2.19 1.61
C LEU A 145 10.04 -2.93 2.68
N TYR A 146 9.58 -4.14 2.37
CA TYR A 146 8.81 -4.97 3.28
C TYR A 146 9.33 -6.41 3.27
N GLY A 147 9.17 -7.12 4.38
CA GLY A 147 9.65 -8.49 4.50
C GLY A 147 9.33 -9.12 5.84
N THR A 148 10.22 -9.98 6.33
CA THR A 148 10.16 -10.61 7.65
C THR A 148 10.22 -9.58 8.80
N PRO A 149 9.91 -9.95 10.07
CA PRO A 149 10.11 -9.05 11.21
C PRO A 149 11.53 -8.45 11.27
N ARG A 150 11.65 -7.24 11.86
CA ARG A 150 12.92 -6.48 11.87
C ARG A 150 14.01 -7.09 12.76
N ILE A 151 13.62 -7.91 13.74
CA ILE A 151 14.57 -8.67 14.56
C ILE A 151 15.21 -9.76 13.70
N TYR A 152 16.55 -9.76 13.63
CA TYR A 152 17.30 -10.81 12.95
C TYR A 152 17.67 -11.94 13.91
N THR A 153 17.06 -13.10 13.70
CA THR A 153 17.21 -14.30 14.52
C THR A 153 18.17 -15.30 13.89
N TYR A 154 18.69 -16.23 14.69
CA TYR A 154 19.52 -17.34 14.18
C TYR A 154 18.79 -18.19 13.12
N ALA A 155 17.47 -18.37 13.28
CA ALA A 155 16.65 -19.09 12.30
C ALA A 155 16.59 -18.39 10.94
N GLN A 156 16.59 -17.05 10.91
CA GLN A 156 16.69 -16.27 9.67
C GLN A 156 18.09 -16.33 9.07
N MET A 157 19.16 -16.39 9.88
CA MET A 157 20.52 -16.59 9.38
C MET A 157 20.69 -17.92 8.62
N LEU A 158 20.00 -18.97 9.07
CA LEU A 158 19.99 -20.26 8.38
C LEU A 158 19.16 -20.25 7.08
N ARG A 159 18.21 -19.32 6.97
CA ARG A 159 17.31 -19.14 5.82
C ARG A 159 17.37 -17.68 5.30
N PRO A 160 18.52 -17.27 4.73
CA PRO A 160 18.75 -15.87 4.33
C PRO A 160 17.88 -15.44 3.14
N GLU A 161 17.32 -16.39 2.38
CA GLU A 161 16.34 -16.16 1.32
C GLU A 161 14.94 -16.51 1.80
N ASP A 162 14.51 -15.88 2.89
CA ASP A 162 13.13 -15.98 3.33
C ASP A 162 12.19 -15.44 2.23
N GLU A 163 11.12 -16.18 1.93
CA GLU A 163 10.18 -15.85 0.86
C GLU A 163 9.65 -14.41 1.00
N LEU A 164 9.39 -13.95 2.23
CA LEU A 164 8.91 -12.60 2.48
C LEU A 164 9.95 -11.54 2.11
N ASN A 165 11.25 -11.82 2.34
CA ASN A 165 12.33 -10.92 1.96
C ASN A 165 12.56 -10.95 0.44
N MET A 166 12.24 -12.05 -0.25
CA MET A 166 12.29 -12.17 -1.72
C MET A 166 11.13 -11.45 -2.43
N GLY A 167 10.23 -10.80 -1.68
CA GLY A 167 9.00 -10.21 -2.21
C GLY A 167 7.97 -11.25 -2.64
N ILE A 168 8.08 -12.49 -2.14
CA ILE A 168 7.12 -13.56 -2.37
C ILE A 168 6.14 -13.57 -1.19
N GLY A 169 4.95 -13.04 -1.43
CA GLY A 169 3.93 -12.84 -0.40
C GLY A 169 3.95 -11.43 0.17
N GLU A 170 3.05 -11.17 1.11
CA GLU A 170 2.90 -9.85 1.73
C GLU A 170 3.85 -9.73 2.93
N GLY A 171 4.84 -8.84 2.82
CA GLY A 171 5.76 -8.56 3.93
C GLY A 171 5.01 -8.12 5.20
N VAL A 172 5.47 -8.63 6.34
CA VAL A 172 4.81 -8.52 7.65
C VAL A 172 5.38 -7.40 8.53
N ALA A 173 6.44 -6.73 8.06
CA ALA A 173 7.06 -5.58 8.69
C ALA A 173 7.76 -4.69 7.66
N PHE A 174 7.93 -3.42 7.99
CA PHE A 174 8.74 -2.45 7.25
C PHE A 174 10.24 -2.74 7.42
N ARG A 175 10.98 -2.79 6.32
CA ARG A 175 12.42 -3.14 6.27
C ARG A 175 13.31 -1.95 5.86
N GLY A 176 12.77 -0.75 5.90
CA GLY A 176 13.45 0.47 5.45
C GLY A 176 12.88 0.98 4.14
N ARG A 177 13.51 2.02 3.59
CA ARG A 177 13.14 2.60 2.30
C ARG A 177 14.37 2.96 1.48
N LEU A 178 14.23 2.98 0.16
CA LEU A 178 15.32 3.25 -0.78
C LEU A 178 14.93 4.40 -1.72
N LEU A 179 15.75 5.44 -1.80
CA LEU A 179 15.60 6.55 -2.74
C LEU A 179 16.33 6.22 -4.03
N LEU A 180 15.60 6.18 -5.15
CA LEU A 180 16.16 5.87 -6.46
C LEU A 180 15.45 6.59 -7.60
N SER A 181 16.11 6.66 -8.75
CA SER A 181 15.50 7.04 -10.03
C SER A 181 15.85 6.04 -11.13
N ILE A 182 15.02 5.99 -12.17
CA ILE A 182 15.27 5.27 -13.41
C ILE A 182 15.15 6.27 -14.54
N ASP A 183 16.20 6.34 -15.35
CA ASP A 183 16.27 7.22 -16.51
C ASP A 183 16.72 6.40 -17.71
N SER A 184 15.92 6.42 -18.78
CA SER A 184 16.18 5.65 -20.00
C SER A 184 16.33 6.57 -21.20
N LYS A 185 17.35 6.32 -22.02
CA LYS A 185 17.56 6.99 -23.30
C LYS A 185 17.93 5.98 -24.38
N GLU A 186 17.63 6.33 -25.62
CA GLU A 186 18.17 5.61 -26.76
C GLU A 186 19.64 5.96 -26.95
N ASP A 187 20.43 4.98 -27.32
CA ASP A 187 21.86 5.19 -27.54
C ASP A 187 22.39 4.18 -28.57
N GLU A 188 22.52 4.66 -29.82
CA GLU A 188 23.02 3.86 -30.94
C GLU A 188 24.53 3.61 -30.87
N THR A 189 25.26 4.31 -29.99
CA THR A 189 26.71 4.14 -29.83
C THR A 189 27.08 2.91 -29.00
N ILE A 190 26.10 2.26 -28.38
CA ILE A 190 26.31 1.05 -27.59
C ILE A 190 26.63 -0.13 -28.52
N GLU A 191 27.88 -0.57 -28.46
CA GLU A 191 28.36 -1.72 -29.24
C GLU A 191 27.95 -3.06 -28.61
N LYS A 192 27.78 -3.12 -27.29
CA LYS A 192 27.53 -4.37 -26.55
C LYS A 192 26.52 -4.22 -25.43
N VAL A 193 25.60 -5.19 -25.36
CA VAL A 193 24.68 -5.38 -24.24
C VAL A 193 25.44 -5.74 -22.96
N GLY A 194 25.10 -5.11 -21.84
CA GLY A 194 25.77 -5.36 -20.58
C GLY A 194 25.41 -4.38 -19.48
N THR A 195 26.28 -4.31 -18.45
CA THR A 195 26.12 -3.40 -17.33
C THR A 195 27.37 -2.56 -17.08
N ALA A 196 27.18 -1.36 -16.57
CA ALA A 196 28.26 -0.48 -16.12
C ALA A 196 27.85 0.25 -14.84
N ILE A 197 28.85 0.75 -14.11
CA ILE A 197 28.63 1.61 -12.93
C ILE A 197 28.98 3.04 -13.32
N SER A 198 28.11 3.98 -13.01
CA SER A 198 28.32 5.42 -13.15
C SER A 198 28.15 6.12 -11.79
N VAL A 199 28.50 7.40 -11.74
CA VAL A 199 28.22 8.27 -10.59
C VAL A 199 26.84 8.87 -10.77
N ALA A 200 26.03 8.86 -9.71
CA ALA A 200 24.76 9.58 -9.69
C ALA A 200 24.93 10.92 -8.97
N ASN A 201 24.30 11.97 -9.47
CA ASN A 201 24.29 13.26 -8.78
C ASN A 201 23.39 13.17 -7.54
N PRO A 202 23.83 13.65 -6.36
CA PRO A 202 23.00 13.64 -5.17
C PRO A 202 21.67 14.39 -5.40
N VAL A 203 20.60 13.87 -4.79
CA VAL A 203 19.26 14.45 -4.87
C VAL A 203 19.03 15.34 -3.65
N SER A 204 18.52 16.55 -3.86
CA SER A 204 18.17 17.46 -2.76
C SER A 204 16.92 16.99 -2.01
N GLU A 205 16.80 17.36 -0.74
CA GLU A 205 15.63 17.02 0.09
C GLU A 205 14.31 17.55 -0.49
N THR A 206 14.35 18.65 -1.25
CA THR A 206 13.17 19.20 -1.94
C THR A 206 12.63 18.25 -3.01
N VAL A 207 13.51 17.48 -3.66
CA VAL A 207 13.14 16.53 -4.71
C VAL A 207 12.82 15.15 -4.12
N ALA A 208 13.55 14.75 -3.07
CA ALA A 208 13.31 13.50 -2.33
C ALA A 208 12.10 13.55 -1.37
N GLY A 209 11.38 14.68 -1.33
CA GLY A 209 10.26 14.90 -0.44
C GLY A 209 10.68 15.40 0.94
N LYS A 210 10.08 16.53 1.36
CA LYS A 210 10.31 17.11 2.68
C LYS A 210 9.75 16.19 3.78
N LYS A 211 10.57 15.91 4.80
CA LYS A 211 10.12 15.20 6.00
C LYS A 211 9.07 16.06 6.73
N ASN A 212 7.89 15.48 6.90
CA ASN A 212 6.79 16.07 7.64
C ASN A 212 6.44 15.19 8.85
N ILE A 213 5.80 15.82 9.83
CA ILE A 213 5.30 15.13 11.02
C ILE A 213 3.88 14.65 10.75
N TYR A 214 3.63 13.36 10.97
CA TYR A 214 2.32 12.74 10.80
C TYR A 214 1.74 12.31 12.13
N PHE A 215 0.43 12.39 12.21
CA PHE A 215 -0.38 11.84 13.28
C PHE A 215 -1.17 10.65 12.74
N LEU A 216 -0.94 9.47 13.33
CA LEU A 216 -1.72 8.25 13.06
C LEU A 216 -2.61 7.96 14.28
N PHE A 217 -3.89 7.72 14.03
CA PHE A 217 -4.87 7.35 15.03
C PHE A 217 -5.70 6.17 14.54
N ALA A 218 -6.00 5.26 15.46
CA ALA A 218 -6.86 4.11 15.25
C ALA A 218 -7.78 3.91 16.46
N SER A 219 -9.01 3.47 16.24
CA SER A 219 -9.92 3.05 17.31
C SER A 219 -10.56 1.72 16.96
N VAL A 220 -10.39 0.71 17.81
CA VAL A 220 -10.98 -0.60 17.60
C VAL A 220 -12.43 -0.59 18.08
N PHE A 221 -13.37 -0.74 17.16
CA PHE A 221 -14.80 -0.80 17.48
C PHE A 221 -15.23 -2.22 17.83
N ASP A 222 -14.76 -3.21 17.08
CA ASP A 222 -15.13 -4.60 17.28
C ASP A 222 -14.03 -5.55 16.81
N ALA A 223 -13.91 -6.70 17.48
CA ALA A 223 -12.93 -7.73 17.18
C ALA A 223 -13.63 -9.08 17.32
N THR A 224 -14.09 -9.61 16.18
CA THR A 224 -14.93 -10.81 16.08
C THR A 224 -14.29 -11.84 15.16
N VAL A 225 -14.90 -13.01 15.06
CA VAL A 225 -14.43 -14.10 14.17
C VAL A 225 -12.96 -14.42 14.47
N ILE A 226 -12.60 -14.46 15.77
CA ILE A 226 -11.27 -14.86 16.19
C ILE A 226 -11.13 -16.36 15.91
N ASP A 227 -10.03 -16.74 15.25
CA ASP A 227 -9.76 -18.13 14.89
C ASP A 227 -9.90 -19.05 16.10
N LYS A 228 -10.64 -20.15 15.94
CA LYS A 228 -10.95 -21.10 17.03
C LYS A 228 -9.68 -21.60 17.71
N ALA A 229 -8.61 -21.83 16.96
CA ALA A 229 -7.33 -22.31 17.52
C ALA A 229 -6.57 -21.24 18.31
N LEU A 230 -6.85 -19.95 18.10
CA LEU A 230 -6.36 -18.88 18.96
C LEU A 230 -7.29 -18.71 20.17
N GLY A 231 -8.60 -18.59 19.95
CA GLY A 231 -9.58 -18.40 21.01
C GLY A 231 -9.58 -19.52 22.06
N SER A 232 -9.44 -20.78 21.62
CA SER A 232 -9.42 -21.95 22.52
C SER A 232 -8.20 -22.01 23.43
N LYS A 233 -7.15 -21.24 23.15
CA LYS A 233 -5.97 -21.15 24.03
C LYS A 233 -6.26 -20.36 25.31
N ASN A 234 -7.39 -19.64 25.36
CA ASN A 234 -7.82 -18.84 26.50
C ASN A 234 -6.71 -17.94 27.04
N LYS A 235 -6.11 -17.16 26.14
CA LYS A 235 -4.99 -16.27 26.41
C LYS A 235 -5.33 -14.85 25.97
N PRO A 236 -4.80 -13.83 26.66
CA PRO A 236 -5.16 -12.46 26.39
C PRO A 236 -4.60 -12.00 25.03
N ILE A 237 -5.42 -11.25 24.29
CA ILE A 237 -5.14 -10.72 22.96
C ILE A 237 -5.02 -9.20 23.06
N SER A 238 -4.07 -8.62 22.34
CA SER A 238 -3.97 -7.18 22.13
C SER A 238 -3.70 -6.86 20.66
N PHE A 239 -3.96 -5.63 20.26
CA PHE A 239 -3.58 -5.11 18.96
C PHE A 239 -2.50 -4.03 19.12
N GLU A 240 -1.61 -3.96 18.13
CA GLU A 240 -0.57 -2.94 18.00
C GLU A 240 -0.67 -2.30 16.61
N ILE A 241 -0.48 -0.99 16.52
CA ILE A 241 -0.36 -0.26 15.25
C ILE A 241 1.06 0.28 15.06
N SER A 242 1.55 0.26 13.83
CA SER A 242 2.85 0.84 13.49
C SER A 242 2.88 1.41 12.07
N ILE A 243 3.80 2.34 11.82
CA ILE A 243 4.08 2.89 10.49
C ILE A 243 5.59 3.14 10.36
N GLY A 244 6.21 2.58 9.33
CA GLY A 244 7.67 2.59 9.22
C GLY A 244 8.33 1.97 10.45
N VAL A 245 9.20 2.72 11.11
CA VAL A 245 9.89 2.33 12.37
C VAL A 245 9.11 2.68 13.65
N PHE A 246 8.02 3.44 13.55
CA PHE A 246 7.29 3.98 14.70
C PHE A 246 6.22 3.00 15.20
N GLY A 247 6.13 2.78 16.52
CA GLY A 247 5.04 2.06 17.19
C GLY A 247 5.21 0.54 17.37
N ASN A 248 6.27 -0.07 16.80
CA ASN A 248 6.53 -1.53 16.82
C ASN A 248 7.00 -2.07 18.19
N LYS A 249 6.24 -1.89 19.28
CA LYS A 249 6.66 -2.26 20.64
C LYS A 249 7.05 -3.74 20.79
N LEU A 250 6.33 -4.64 20.10
CA LEU A 250 6.60 -6.08 20.11
C LEU A 250 8.03 -6.42 19.68
N ASP A 251 8.54 -5.74 18.66
CA ASP A 251 9.87 -6.02 18.11
C ASP A 251 11.00 -5.39 18.96
N GLY A 252 10.65 -4.59 19.97
CA GLY A 252 11.56 -3.93 20.91
C GLY A 252 12.60 -3.02 20.25
N LYS A 253 13.51 -2.41 21.03
CA LYS A 253 14.54 -1.49 20.49
C LYS A 253 15.38 -2.09 19.36
N ARG A 254 15.52 -3.43 19.32
CA ARG A 254 16.25 -4.18 18.28
C ARG A 254 15.52 -4.21 16.92
N GLY A 255 14.22 -3.95 16.90
CA GLY A 255 13.46 -3.73 15.68
C GLY A 255 13.68 -2.35 15.07
N GLY A 256 14.64 -1.53 15.53
CA GLY A 256 14.89 -0.18 15.03
C GLY A 256 13.69 0.74 15.26
N ILE A 257 13.27 0.90 16.52
CA ILE A 257 12.07 1.65 16.91
C ILE A 257 12.44 3.10 17.25
N GLU A 258 11.67 4.04 16.72
CA GLU A 258 11.62 5.41 17.24
C GLU A 258 10.32 5.62 18.04
N ASP A 259 10.46 5.81 19.35
CA ASP A 259 9.39 6.31 20.20
C ASP A 259 9.56 7.82 20.35
N MET A 260 8.72 8.59 19.67
CA MET A 260 8.74 10.04 19.79
C MET A 260 7.72 10.51 20.84
N PRO A 261 8.16 11.20 21.92
CA PRO A 261 7.24 11.94 22.76
C PRO A 261 6.60 13.04 21.90
N ILE A 262 5.30 13.24 22.05
CA ILE A 262 4.58 14.27 21.29
C ILE A 262 4.84 15.61 22.00
N GLU A 263 5.92 16.27 21.61
CA GLU A 263 6.31 17.59 22.10
C GLU A 263 6.49 18.60 20.96
N PHE A 264 5.46 18.92 20.17
CA PHE A 264 5.52 20.01 19.17
C PHE A 264 4.12 20.64 18.95
N ALA A 265 3.88 21.94 18.79
CA ALA A 265 4.71 23.15 18.72
C ALA A 265 3.89 24.40 19.15
N LYS A 266 4.57 25.50 19.52
CA LYS A 266 3.99 26.79 19.98
C LYS A 266 3.14 27.50 18.92
N SER A 267 1.89 27.82 19.27
CA SER A 267 1.39 29.21 19.29
C SER A 267 0.19 29.33 20.24
N VAL A 268 0.36 30.14 21.29
CA VAL A 268 -0.69 30.81 22.08
C VAL A 268 -1.83 29.91 22.61
N LEU A 269 -1.64 29.43 23.85
CA LEU A 269 -2.60 28.83 24.82
C LEU A 269 -2.30 27.35 25.16
N SER A 270 -1.65 27.19 26.31
CA SER A 270 -1.45 25.96 27.10
C SER A 270 -0.71 24.79 26.42
N VAL A 271 0.45 24.47 26.98
CA VAL A 271 1.27 23.29 26.64
C VAL A 271 0.50 22.01 27.02
N LEU A 272 -0.06 21.31 26.03
CA LEU A 272 -0.41 19.90 26.17
C LEU A 272 0.78 19.07 25.70
N THR A 273 1.71 18.78 26.61
CA THR A 273 2.74 17.75 26.41
C THR A 273 2.04 16.40 26.28
N ILE A 274 1.76 15.88 25.08
CA ILE A 274 1.11 14.56 24.96
C ILE A 274 2.19 13.50 25.20
N ARG A 275 2.37 13.08 26.45
CA ARG A 275 3.38 12.04 26.76
C ARG A 275 2.92 10.69 26.21
N GLY A 276 3.71 10.13 25.29
CA GLY A 276 3.70 8.72 24.91
C GLY A 276 2.87 8.39 23.67
N ALA A 277 3.49 7.67 22.72
CA ALA A 277 2.75 6.93 21.70
C ALA A 277 2.00 5.76 22.36
N PHE A 278 0.67 5.75 22.22
CA PHE A 278 -0.14 4.62 22.61
C PHE A 278 -0.35 3.70 21.41
N SER A 279 0.72 3.01 20.99
CA SER A 279 0.68 2.15 19.81
C SER A 279 0.06 0.77 20.06
N GLN A 280 -0.21 0.39 21.31
CA GLN A 280 -0.71 -0.94 21.66
C GLN A 280 -1.87 -0.84 22.65
N GLN A 281 -2.95 -1.56 22.36
CA GLN A 281 -4.11 -1.73 23.23
C GLN A 281 -3.76 -2.55 24.49
N GLY A 282 -4.42 -2.28 25.62
CA GLY A 282 -4.47 -3.21 26.75
C GLY A 282 -5.02 -4.58 26.36
N GLN A 283 -4.53 -5.64 27.01
CA GLN A 283 -4.88 -7.01 26.62
C GLN A 283 -6.28 -7.41 27.12
N LEU A 284 -7.03 -8.15 26.31
CA LEU A 284 -8.37 -8.64 26.62
C LEU A 284 -8.48 -10.14 26.40
N MET A 285 -9.26 -10.82 27.25
CA MET A 285 -9.53 -12.24 27.10
C MET A 285 -10.57 -12.48 26.00
N PRO A 286 -10.31 -13.41 25.07
CA PRO A 286 -11.32 -13.84 24.09
C PRO A 286 -12.48 -14.51 24.82
N ARG A 287 -13.70 -14.15 24.42
CA ARG A 287 -14.95 -14.72 24.92
C ARG A 287 -15.63 -15.55 23.85
N SER A 288 -16.43 -16.51 24.28
CA SER A 288 -17.27 -17.32 23.41
C SER A 288 -18.47 -17.85 24.18
N GLU A 289 -19.64 -17.87 23.52
CA GLU A 289 -20.87 -18.45 24.07
C GLU A 289 -20.99 -19.95 23.72
N HIS A 290 -20.55 -20.34 22.51
CA HIS A 290 -20.73 -21.70 21.98
C HIS A 290 -19.41 -22.41 21.62
N LYS A 291 -18.24 -21.79 21.90
CA LYS A 291 -16.89 -22.27 21.55
C LYS A 291 -16.58 -22.39 20.05
N ASP A 292 -17.52 -22.01 19.19
CA ASP A 292 -17.34 -21.99 17.74
C ASP A 292 -16.91 -20.63 17.19
N TYR A 293 -17.25 -19.55 17.89
CA TYR A 293 -16.87 -18.18 17.53
C TYR A 293 -16.31 -17.46 18.75
N TYR A 294 -15.17 -16.80 18.57
CA TYR A 294 -14.53 -16.01 19.63
C TYR A 294 -14.53 -14.52 19.26
N TYR A 295 -14.66 -13.67 20.27
CA TYR A 295 -14.67 -12.22 20.12
C TYR A 295 -14.04 -11.53 21.35
N LEU A 296 -13.67 -10.25 21.24
CA LEU A 296 -13.29 -9.41 22.37
C LEU A 296 -14.45 -8.50 22.76
N ASP A 297 -14.84 -8.55 24.03
CA ASP A 297 -15.88 -7.67 24.58
C ASP A 297 -15.27 -6.37 25.10
N PHE A 298 -15.44 -5.30 24.31
CA PHE A 298 -15.00 -3.95 24.67
C PHE A 298 -15.97 -3.21 25.61
N LYS A 299 -17.17 -3.75 25.91
CA LYS A 299 -18.17 -3.14 26.82
C LYS A 299 -18.50 -1.66 26.53
N GLY A 300 -18.45 -1.26 25.27
CA GLY A 300 -18.66 0.15 24.85
C GLY A 300 -17.43 1.04 24.95
N HIS A 301 -16.35 0.61 25.61
CA HIS A 301 -15.06 1.30 25.69
C HIS A 301 -14.17 0.89 24.51
N LYS A 302 -14.20 1.66 23.43
CA LYS A 302 -13.45 1.38 22.21
C LYS A 302 -12.01 1.84 22.40
N PRO A 303 -11.02 0.93 22.45
CA PRO A 303 -9.68 1.34 22.75
C PRO A 303 -9.05 2.03 21.55
N ASN A 304 -8.35 3.13 21.84
CA ASN A 304 -7.67 3.90 20.83
C ASN A 304 -6.20 3.54 20.81
N MET A 305 -5.57 3.75 19.66
CA MET A 305 -4.13 3.71 19.49
C MET A 305 -3.70 4.91 18.66
N TYR A 306 -2.59 5.54 19.03
CA TYR A 306 -2.05 6.67 18.28
C TYR A 306 -0.54 6.77 18.40
N LEU A 307 0.08 7.32 17.36
CA LEU A 307 1.52 7.59 17.31
C LEU A 307 1.80 8.80 16.42
N ILE A 308 3.01 9.35 16.59
CA ILE A 308 3.58 10.34 15.69
C ILE A 308 4.73 9.69 14.92
N SER A 309 4.83 10.01 13.64
CA SER A 309 5.93 9.58 12.78
C SER A 309 6.50 10.75 11.97
N PHE A 310 7.74 10.60 11.52
CA PHE A 310 8.41 11.55 10.64
C PHE A 310 8.71 10.86 9.32
N ASN A 311 8.05 11.30 8.26
CA ASN A 311 8.19 10.66 6.95
C ASN A 311 8.18 11.70 5.83
N SER A 312 8.75 11.37 4.69
CA SER A 312 8.58 12.16 3.48
C SER A 312 7.31 11.70 2.78
N LEU A 313 6.38 12.61 2.50
CA LEU A 313 5.25 12.34 1.60
C LEU A 313 5.38 13.29 0.42
N GLU A 314 5.26 12.74 -0.77
CA GLU A 314 5.13 13.52 -1.99
C GLU A 314 3.68 13.44 -2.46
N GLN A 315 2.88 14.42 -2.06
CA GLN A 315 1.44 14.43 -2.35
C GLN A 315 1.13 14.37 -3.86
N ASP A 316 1.99 14.96 -4.71
CA ASP A 316 1.82 14.89 -6.19
C ASP A 316 1.75 13.46 -6.74
N ARG A 317 2.26 12.47 -5.99
CA ARG A 317 2.32 11.05 -6.39
C ARG A 317 1.11 10.25 -5.91
N VAL A 318 0.50 10.69 -4.81
CA VAL A 318 -0.57 9.97 -4.12
C VAL A 318 -1.94 10.57 -4.45
N ASP A 319 -2.02 11.89 -4.61
CA ASP A 319 -3.27 12.61 -4.82
C ASP A 319 -3.99 12.18 -6.11
N PRO A 320 -3.34 12.02 -7.28
CA PRO A 320 -4.06 11.60 -8.49
C PRO A 320 -4.74 10.24 -8.36
N ALA A 321 -4.12 9.31 -7.63
CA ALA A 321 -4.68 7.99 -7.39
C ALA A 321 -5.79 8.02 -6.32
N ASN A 322 -5.62 8.82 -5.28
CA ASN A 322 -6.67 9.05 -4.29
C ASN A 322 -7.88 9.75 -4.92
N VAL A 323 -7.66 10.74 -5.77
CA VAL A 323 -8.72 11.42 -6.55
C VAL A 323 -9.41 10.47 -7.50
N ALA A 324 -8.64 9.68 -8.27
CA ALA A 324 -9.19 8.65 -9.15
C ALA A 324 -10.05 7.65 -8.36
N TYR A 325 -9.57 7.18 -7.21
CA TYR A 325 -10.29 6.25 -6.35
C TYR A 325 -11.53 6.89 -5.72
N ARG A 326 -11.35 7.94 -4.91
CA ARG A 326 -12.39 8.52 -4.05
C ARG A 326 -13.49 9.19 -4.87
N THR A 327 -13.13 9.82 -5.98
CA THR A 327 -14.11 10.47 -6.83
C THR A 327 -14.82 9.44 -7.73
N THR A 328 -14.13 8.45 -8.31
CA THR A 328 -14.80 7.50 -9.23
C THR A 328 -15.57 6.40 -8.51
N PHE A 329 -15.02 5.85 -7.42
CA PHE A 329 -15.66 4.73 -6.70
C PHE A 329 -16.62 5.18 -5.60
N TRP A 330 -16.45 6.38 -5.04
CA TRP A 330 -17.27 6.84 -3.90
C TRP A 330 -18.33 7.87 -4.31
N SER A 331 -18.08 8.76 -5.27
CA SER A 331 -19.07 9.80 -5.66
C SER A 331 -20.13 9.30 -6.66
N VAL A 332 -19.75 8.45 -7.63
CA VAL A 332 -20.72 7.75 -8.51
C VAL A 332 -21.75 6.98 -7.68
N LEU A 333 -21.36 6.54 -6.49
CA LEU A 333 -21.93 5.42 -5.76
C LEU A 333 -22.24 5.76 -4.30
N ARG A 334 -22.35 7.06 -3.98
CA ARG A 334 -22.74 7.55 -2.66
C ARG A 334 -24.03 6.91 -2.12
N ASP A 335 -24.81 6.24 -2.98
CA ASP A 335 -26.00 5.49 -2.59
C ASP A 335 -25.82 3.95 -2.57
N LEU A 336 -24.84 3.34 -3.26
CA LEU A 336 -24.58 1.89 -3.35
C LEU A 336 -23.24 1.64 -4.10
N PRO A 337 -22.23 0.90 -3.58
CA PRO A 337 -20.96 0.60 -4.27
C PRO A 337 -21.14 -0.01 -5.67
N PRO A 338 -20.14 -0.03 -6.59
CA PRO A 338 -20.36 -0.40 -8.00
C PRO A 338 -20.87 -1.84 -8.13
N GLN A 339 -20.39 -2.67 -7.21
CA GLN A 339 -20.85 -4.04 -6.96
C GLN A 339 -22.37 -4.03 -6.80
N TYR A 340 -22.91 -3.20 -5.92
CA TYR A 340 -24.35 -3.10 -5.68
C TYR A 340 -25.13 -2.43 -6.82
N GLY A 341 -24.52 -1.48 -7.51
CA GLY A 341 -25.07 -0.90 -8.74
C GLY A 341 -25.30 -2.01 -9.78
N LEU A 342 -24.28 -2.84 -10.00
CA LEU A 342 -24.33 -4.01 -10.87
C LEU A 342 -25.18 -5.14 -10.29
N ASP A 343 -25.19 -5.34 -8.98
CA ASP A 343 -25.94 -6.39 -8.30
C ASP A 343 -27.42 -6.12 -8.46
N ARG A 344 -27.83 -4.85 -8.39
CA ARG A 344 -29.21 -4.46 -8.74
C ARG A 344 -29.52 -4.71 -10.21
N PHE A 345 -28.57 -4.48 -11.12
CA PHE A 345 -28.75 -4.82 -12.53
C PHE A 345 -28.86 -6.34 -12.75
N HIS A 346 -27.96 -7.13 -12.16
CA HIS A 346 -27.97 -8.59 -12.16
C HIS A 346 -29.24 -9.14 -11.53
N PHE A 347 -29.70 -8.56 -10.41
CA PHE A 347 -30.94 -8.94 -9.75
C PHE A 347 -32.15 -8.75 -10.66
N LEU A 348 -32.23 -7.64 -11.40
CA LEU A 348 -33.29 -7.41 -12.39
C LEU A 348 -33.20 -8.40 -13.56
N ILE A 349 -31.99 -8.79 -13.98
CA ILE A 349 -31.78 -9.85 -14.99
C ILE A 349 -32.28 -11.20 -14.45
N LEU A 350 -31.92 -11.57 -13.22
CA LEU A 350 -32.31 -12.82 -12.58
C LEU A 350 -33.84 -12.93 -12.43
N ARG A 351 -34.51 -11.82 -12.13
CA ARG A 351 -35.98 -11.73 -12.10
C ARG A 351 -36.64 -11.70 -13.48
N ARG A 352 -35.87 -11.79 -14.57
CA ARG A 352 -36.34 -11.69 -15.97
C ARG A 352 -37.03 -10.35 -16.29
N GLU A 353 -36.75 -9.30 -15.51
CA GLU A 353 -37.28 -7.95 -15.68
C GLU A 353 -36.46 -7.12 -16.70
N ASN A 354 -36.28 -7.65 -17.91
CA ASN A 354 -35.33 -7.14 -18.90
C ASN A 354 -35.53 -5.65 -19.28
N ARG A 355 -36.78 -5.18 -19.33
CA ARG A 355 -37.08 -3.76 -19.63
C ARG A 355 -36.62 -2.83 -18.50
N LEU A 356 -36.83 -3.23 -17.25
CA LEU A 356 -36.40 -2.48 -16.08
C LEU A 356 -34.88 -2.53 -15.93
N ALA A 357 -34.26 -3.69 -16.15
CA ALA A 357 -32.80 -3.86 -16.16
C ALA A 357 -32.14 -2.88 -17.16
N ARG A 358 -32.63 -2.82 -18.42
CA ARG A 358 -32.11 -1.89 -19.44
C ARG A 358 -32.31 -0.42 -19.04
N ARG A 359 -33.46 -0.07 -18.46
CA ARG A 359 -33.73 1.31 -18.01
C ARG A 359 -32.80 1.72 -16.87
N TYR A 360 -32.66 0.86 -15.88
CA TYR A 360 -31.77 1.05 -14.74
C TYR A 360 -30.31 1.18 -15.20
N PHE A 361 -29.82 0.26 -16.04
CA PHE A 361 -28.46 0.28 -16.57
C PHE A 361 -28.15 1.59 -17.29
N ARG A 362 -29.03 2.08 -18.17
CA ARG A 362 -28.83 3.36 -18.86
C ARG A 362 -28.75 4.56 -17.89
N HIS A 363 -29.60 4.58 -16.87
CA HIS A 363 -29.56 5.65 -15.87
C HIS A 363 -28.25 5.59 -15.06
N PHE A 364 -27.86 4.39 -14.64
CA PHE A 364 -26.63 4.14 -13.91
C PHE A 364 -25.39 4.54 -14.72
N MET A 365 -25.30 4.16 -16.00
CA MET A 365 -24.21 4.56 -16.89
C MET A 365 -24.12 6.07 -17.10
N ARG A 366 -25.25 6.76 -17.28
CA ARG A 366 -25.25 8.23 -17.38
C ARG A 366 -24.77 8.90 -16.10
N ARG A 367 -25.07 8.33 -14.93
CA ARG A 367 -24.52 8.81 -13.67
C ARG A 367 -23.01 8.56 -13.65
N LEU A 368 -22.55 7.36 -14.00
CA LEU A 368 -21.12 7.04 -14.03
C LEU A 368 -20.33 7.95 -14.98
N GLU A 369 -20.81 8.21 -16.20
CA GLU A 369 -20.12 9.09 -17.15
C GLU A 369 -19.90 10.50 -16.58
N LYS A 370 -20.94 11.15 -16.04
CA LYS A 370 -20.81 12.49 -15.45
C LYS A 370 -19.72 12.55 -14.39
N HIS A 371 -19.63 11.53 -13.56
CA HIS A 371 -18.61 11.48 -12.52
C HIS A 371 -17.23 11.17 -13.08
N LEU A 372 -17.08 10.25 -14.05
CA LEU A 372 -15.79 10.02 -14.73
C LEU A 372 -15.24 11.32 -15.34
N MET A 373 -16.12 12.16 -15.90
CA MET A 373 -15.76 13.48 -16.40
C MET A 373 -15.36 14.46 -15.29
N LEU A 374 -16.08 14.49 -14.17
CA LEU A 374 -15.73 15.29 -12.99
C LEU A 374 -14.36 14.88 -12.41
N VAL A 375 -14.12 13.57 -12.23
CA VAL A 375 -12.84 13.04 -11.73
C VAL A 375 -11.70 13.47 -12.66
N SER A 376 -11.89 13.37 -13.98
CA SER A 376 -10.89 13.82 -14.94
C SER A 376 -10.56 15.31 -14.78
N GLN A 377 -11.50 16.15 -14.35
CA GLN A 377 -11.22 17.55 -14.01
C GLN A 377 -10.44 17.66 -12.70
N ASP A 378 -10.86 16.96 -11.65
CA ASP A 378 -10.22 16.98 -10.32
C ASP A 378 -8.76 16.52 -10.38
N VAL A 379 -8.42 15.54 -11.21
CA VAL A 379 -7.03 15.08 -11.41
C VAL A 379 -6.11 16.19 -11.93
N SER A 380 -6.64 17.30 -12.46
CA SER A 380 -5.81 18.50 -12.72
C SER A 380 -6.01 19.66 -11.78
N GLY A 381 -6.97 19.56 -10.87
CA GLY A 381 -6.93 20.33 -9.65
C GLY A 381 -5.78 19.87 -8.74
N CYS A 382 -5.37 18.60 -8.79
CA CYS A 382 -4.26 18.06 -8.01
C CYS A 382 -3.01 18.93 -8.15
N ARG A 383 -2.63 19.58 -7.04
CA ARG A 383 -1.37 20.30 -6.87
C ARG A 383 -0.75 19.74 -5.60
N GLY A 384 0.24 18.87 -5.75
CA GLY A 384 0.93 18.35 -4.59
C GLY A 384 2.01 19.31 -4.11
N THR A 385 2.82 18.80 -3.19
CA THR A 385 3.78 19.56 -2.40
C THR A 385 5.24 19.35 -2.82
N ALA A 386 5.49 18.54 -3.85
CA ALA A 386 6.84 18.16 -4.29
C ALA A 386 7.11 18.59 -5.75
N SER A 387 8.37 18.57 -6.15
CA SER A 387 8.71 18.71 -7.57
C SER A 387 8.19 17.50 -8.34
N ARG A 388 7.39 17.73 -9.39
CA ARG A 388 6.87 16.67 -10.24
C ARG A 388 7.97 16.02 -11.05
N THR A 389 8.08 14.70 -10.96
CA THR A 389 8.92 13.90 -11.85
C THR A 389 8.26 13.78 -13.23
N LYS A 390 9.03 13.34 -14.22
CA LYS A 390 8.47 13.02 -15.55
C LYS A 390 7.35 11.99 -15.43
N LEU A 391 7.53 10.96 -14.59
CA LEU A 391 6.52 9.93 -14.40
C LEU A 391 5.23 10.48 -13.78
N ASP A 392 5.31 11.43 -12.84
CA ASP A 392 4.13 12.04 -12.21
C ASP A 392 3.26 12.77 -13.23
N VAL A 393 3.91 13.52 -14.13
CA VAL A 393 3.25 14.25 -15.22
C VAL A 393 2.58 13.27 -16.19
N GLU A 394 3.32 12.26 -16.65
CA GLU A 394 2.79 11.24 -17.58
C GLU A 394 1.67 10.41 -16.96
N TYR A 395 1.80 10.05 -15.67
CA TYR A 395 0.79 9.30 -14.93
C TYR A 395 -0.50 10.11 -14.83
N ALA A 396 -0.43 11.38 -14.41
CA ALA A 396 -1.59 12.25 -14.34
C ALA A 396 -2.24 12.42 -15.73
N HIS A 397 -1.47 12.63 -16.79
CA HIS A 397 -2.00 12.71 -18.16
C HIS A 397 -2.69 11.41 -18.59
N ARG A 398 -2.08 10.25 -18.33
CA ARG A 398 -2.64 8.94 -18.62
C ARG A 398 -3.96 8.73 -17.90
N VAL A 399 -4.02 8.94 -16.59
CA VAL A 399 -5.24 8.81 -15.78
C VAL A 399 -6.36 9.69 -16.34
N ARG A 400 -6.06 10.96 -16.67
CA ARG A 400 -7.07 11.88 -17.23
C ARG A 400 -7.59 11.44 -18.58
N ARG A 401 -6.69 11.04 -19.48
CA ARG A 401 -7.02 10.56 -20.82
C ARG A 401 -7.89 9.31 -20.74
N ASP A 402 -7.48 8.35 -19.92
CA ASP A 402 -8.16 7.08 -19.76
C ASP A 402 -9.54 7.28 -19.11
N LEU A 403 -9.67 8.13 -18.09
CA LEU A 403 -10.98 8.49 -17.52
C LEU A 403 -11.95 9.10 -18.55
N LYS A 404 -11.47 9.98 -19.43
CA LYS A 404 -12.28 10.54 -20.54
C LYS A 404 -12.68 9.47 -21.54
N HIS A 405 -11.75 8.58 -21.88
CA HIS A 405 -12.03 7.46 -22.78
C HIS A 405 -13.08 6.52 -22.18
N LEU A 406 -12.94 6.18 -20.89
CA LEU A 406 -13.92 5.36 -20.17
C LEU A 406 -15.29 6.06 -20.09
N ALA A 407 -15.34 7.38 -19.90
CA ALA A 407 -16.58 8.14 -19.93
C ALA A 407 -17.30 8.00 -21.29
N PHE A 408 -16.55 8.09 -22.39
CA PHE A 408 -17.08 7.86 -23.74
C PHE A 408 -17.58 6.42 -23.93
N GLU A 409 -16.81 5.43 -23.47
CA GLU A 409 -17.15 4.01 -23.52
C GLU A 409 -18.45 3.70 -22.76
N VAL A 410 -18.61 4.28 -21.57
CA VAL A 410 -19.84 4.16 -20.76
C VAL A 410 -21.06 4.70 -21.52
N VAL A 411 -20.95 5.83 -22.21
CA VAL A 411 -22.04 6.38 -23.03
C VAL A 411 -22.36 5.47 -24.20
N ARG A 412 -21.33 4.94 -24.87
CA ARG A 412 -21.48 3.98 -25.97
C ARG A 412 -22.30 2.76 -25.53
N LEU A 413 -22.06 2.23 -24.32
CA LEU A 413 -22.85 1.12 -23.78
C LEU A 413 -24.34 1.44 -23.61
N THR A 414 -24.74 2.72 -23.52
CA THR A 414 -26.14 3.11 -23.41
C THR A 414 -26.89 3.22 -24.74
N THR A 415 -26.15 3.35 -25.85
CA THR A 415 -26.70 3.59 -27.20
C THR A 415 -26.73 2.33 -28.07
N VAL A 416 -26.01 1.27 -27.69
CA VAL A 416 -25.98 0.02 -28.44
C VAL A 416 -27.33 -0.70 -28.36
N HIS A 417 -27.97 -0.86 -29.52
CA HIS A 417 -29.22 -1.61 -29.69
C HIS A 417 -28.96 -3.09 -30.04
N GLY A 418 -29.89 -3.98 -29.69
CA GLY A 418 -29.84 -5.39 -30.10
C GLY A 418 -28.84 -6.29 -29.36
N ARG A 419 -28.08 -5.78 -28.37
CA ARG A 419 -27.22 -6.61 -27.52
C ARG A 419 -27.98 -7.18 -26.32
N ASP A 420 -27.52 -8.34 -25.86
CA ASP A 420 -28.03 -9.00 -24.65
C ASP A 420 -27.52 -8.29 -23.36
N LEU A 421 -28.15 -8.61 -22.23
CA LEU A 421 -27.85 -8.00 -20.93
C LEU A 421 -26.52 -8.50 -20.33
N GLY A 422 -26.09 -9.71 -20.67
CA GLY A 422 -24.85 -10.31 -20.17
C GLY A 422 -23.61 -9.68 -20.80
N TRP A 423 -23.66 -9.39 -22.11
CA TRP A 423 -22.64 -8.64 -22.81
C TRP A 423 -22.44 -7.26 -22.17
N MET A 424 -23.53 -6.54 -21.90
CA MET A 424 -23.46 -5.23 -21.24
C MET A 424 -22.82 -5.31 -19.85
N ALA A 425 -23.14 -6.33 -19.06
CA ALA A 425 -22.50 -6.57 -17.76
C ALA A 425 -21.00 -6.86 -17.90
N ARG A 426 -20.60 -7.66 -18.89
CA ARG A 426 -19.19 -8.01 -19.15
C ARG A 426 -18.36 -6.80 -19.54
N GLU A 427 -18.86 -5.97 -20.46
CA GLU A 427 -18.17 -4.74 -20.87
C GLU A 427 -18.07 -3.75 -19.72
N PHE A 428 -19.11 -3.63 -18.89
CA PHE A 428 -19.03 -2.82 -17.68
C PHE A 428 -17.97 -3.33 -16.69
N ASN A 429 -17.88 -4.65 -16.48
CA ASN A 429 -16.84 -5.25 -15.65
C ASN A 429 -15.43 -5.02 -16.23
N ALA A 430 -15.29 -4.85 -17.55
CA ALA A 430 -14.02 -4.44 -18.15
C ALA A 430 -13.70 -2.97 -17.84
N ILE A 431 -14.69 -2.09 -17.92
CA ILE A 431 -14.55 -0.67 -17.53
C ILE A 431 -14.14 -0.54 -16.06
N ILE A 432 -14.82 -1.24 -15.14
CA ILE A 432 -14.49 -1.20 -13.71
C ILE A 432 -13.06 -1.67 -13.45
N ARG A 433 -12.65 -2.80 -14.07
CA ARG A 433 -11.26 -3.28 -13.96
C ARG A 433 -10.25 -2.24 -14.45
N HIS A 434 -10.53 -1.55 -15.55
CA HIS A 434 -9.66 -0.46 -16.03
C HIS A 434 -9.58 0.69 -15.02
N VAL A 435 -10.70 1.06 -14.38
CA VAL A 435 -10.67 2.09 -13.32
C VAL A 435 -9.85 1.59 -12.11
N GLU A 436 -9.98 0.33 -11.70
CA GLU A 436 -9.17 -0.25 -10.62
C GLU A 436 -7.67 -0.16 -10.94
N GLU A 437 -7.28 -0.51 -12.16
CA GLU A 437 -5.89 -0.38 -12.65
C GLU A 437 -5.37 1.06 -12.60
N LEU A 438 -6.23 2.06 -12.84
CA LEU A 438 -5.86 3.48 -12.73
C LEU A 438 -5.57 3.94 -11.29
N THR A 439 -5.97 3.17 -10.27
CA THR A 439 -5.69 3.49 -8.86
C THR A 439 -4.35 2.93 -8.37
N GLU A 440 -3.68 2.10 -9.18
CA GLU A 440 -2.34 1.62 -8.88
C GLU A 440 -1.30 2.71 -9.15
N THR A 441 -0.45 3.00 -8.15
CA THR A 441 0.64 3.96 -8.25
C THR A 441 1.98 3.23 -8.18
N PRO A 442 2.91 3.47 -9.11
CA PRO A 442 4.24 2.86 -9.04
C PRO A 442 5.12 3.49 -7.94
N GLN A 443 4.80 4.68 -7.46
CA GLN A 443 5.60 5.45 -6.50
C GLN A 443 4.88 5.57 -5.16
N ASP A 444 5.25 4.74 -4.19
CA ASP A 444 4.72 4.80 -2.82
C ASP A 444 5.58 5.74 -1.96
N ALA A 445 4.99 6.86 -1.51
CA ALA A 445 5.72 7.87 -0.75
C ALA A 445 5.77 7.59 0.77
N LEU A 446 4.68 7.15 1.38
CA LEU A 446 4.61 6.84 2.83
C LEU A 446 4.68 5.34 3.10
N PRO A 447 5.35 4.89 4.17
CA PRO A 447 5.29 3.51 4.63
C PRO A 447 3.86 3.10 4.98
N ASP A 448 3.54 1.83 4.76
CA ASP A 448 2.25 1.26 5.10
C ASP A 448 2.07 1.14 6.61
N VAL A 449 0.81 1.20 7.05
CA VAL A 449 0.42 0.98 8.43
C VAL A 449 0.19 -0.50 8.67
N PHE A 450 0.82 -1.03 9.72
CA PHE A 450 0.60 -2.40 10.17
C PHE A 450 -0.33 -2.40 11.39
N ILE A 451 -1.27 -3.35 11.41
CA ILE A 451 -2.05 -3.71 12.60
C ILE A 451 -1.64 -5.13 12.96
N SER A 452 -0.93 -5.29 14.07
CA SER A 452 -0.48 -6.58 14.59
C SER A 452 -1.43 -7.10 15.65
N MET A 453 -1.83 -8.37 15.57
CA MET A 453 -2.55 -9.08 16.62
C MET A 453 -1.53 -9.87 17.45
N ILE A 454 -1.53 -9.65 18.76
CA ILE A 454 -0.53 -10.15 19.69
C ILE A 454 -1.19 -11.04 20.75
N MET A 455 -0.59 -12.21 21.00
CA MET A 455 -0.95 -13.12 22.09
C MET A 455 0.34 -13.73 22.66
N ASP A 456 0.47 -13.77 23.99
CA ASP A 456 1.71 -14.18 24.70
C ASP A 456 2.99 -13.46 24.25
N GLY A 457 2.89 -12.17 23.90
CA GLY A 457 4.04 -11.42 23.38
C GLY A 457 4.58 -11.97 22.05
N GLN A 458 3.72 -12.61 21.25
CA GLN A 458 4.03 -13.07 19.89
C GLN A 458 2.98 -12.54 18.91
N ARG A 459 3.41 -12.14 17.71
CA ARG A 459 2.51 -11.72 16.63
C ARG A 459 1.83 -12.95 16.03
N VAL A 460 0.53 -13.07 16.20
CA VAL A 460 -0.28 -14.21 15.71
C VAL A 460 -1.04 -13.90 14.42
N GLY A 461 -1.15 -12.63 14.07
CA GLY A 461 -1.66 -12.18 12.78
C GLY A 461 -1.32 -10.70 12.53
N PHE A 462 -1.54 -10.26 11.29
CA PHE A 462 -1.33 -8.87 10.90
C PHE A 462 -2.31 -8.44 9.81
N ALA A 463 -2.46 -7.12 9.65
CA ALA A 463 -2.96 -6.50 8.44
C ALA A 463 -2.02 -5.36 8.05
N ARG A 464 -1.79 -5.20 6.74
CA ARG A 464 -1.00 -4.12 6.16
C ARG A 464 -1.94 -3.21 5.36
N ILE A 465 -1.88 -1.92 5.64
CA ILE A 465 -2.79 -0.91 5.11
C ILE A 465 -1.96 0.18 4.44
N PRO A 466 -2.11 0.40 3.12
CA PRO A 466 -1.44 1.50 2.45
C PRO A 466 -1.74 2.84 3.12
N ALA A 467 -0.72 3.63 3.46
CA ALA A 467 -0.91 4.90 4.15
C ALA A 467 -1.82 5.86 3.35
N ARG A 468 -1.73 5.83 2.01
CA ARG A 468 -2.60 6.58 1.10
C ARG A 468 -4.09 6.31 1.32
N ASP A 469 -4.46 5.09 1.69
CA ASP A 469 -5.86 4.69 1.86
C ASP A 469 -6.49 5.29 3.11
N ILE A 470 -5.69 5.75 4.07
CA ILE A 470 -6.16 6.33 5.34
C ILE A 470 -5.68 7.78 5.55
N TYR A 471 -5.04 8.37 4.55
CA TYR A 471 -4.50 9.72 4.59
C TYR A 471 -5.60 10.80 4.53
N TYR A 472 -5.45 11.86 5.31
CA TYR A 472 -6.32 13.03 5.31
C TYR A 472 -5.70 14.16 4.48
N SER A 473 -6.47 14.65 3.51
CA SER A 473 -6.30 15.95 2.86
C SER A 473 -7.47 16.86 3.24
N VAL A 474 -7.28 18.18 3.22
CA VAL A 474 -8.41 19.12 3.36
C VAL A 474 -9.36 18.98 2.17
N VAL A 475 -8.82 18.70 0.97
CA VAL A 475 -9.59 18.46 -0.25
C VAL A 475 -10.22 17.07 -0.20
N ASP A 476 -11.54 17.00 -0.33
CA ASP A 476 -12.27 15.74 -0.20
C ASP A 476 -11.95 14.76 -1.35
N SER A 477 -11.65 15.20 -2.57
CA SER A 477 -11.26 14.25 -3.62
C SER A 477 -9.90 13.56 -3.31
N GLU A 478 -9.01 14.19 -2.53
CA GLU A 478 -7.64 13.70 -2.29
C GLU A 478 -7.48 12.80 -1.05
N ARG A 479 -8.49 12.70 -0.16
CA ARG A 479 -8.34 11.84 1.03
C ARG A 479 -8.34 10.36 0.66
N GLY A 480 -7.71 9.57 1.52
CA GLY A 480 -7.76 8.12 1.47
C GLY A 480 -9.16 7.58 1.64
N LYS A 481 -9.42 6.43 1.00
CA LYS A 481 -10.72 5.76 0.95
C LYS A 481 -11.33 5.36 2.29
N TRP A 482 -10.49 5.09 3.30
CA TRP A 482 -10.86 4.65 4.63
C TRP A 482 -10.60 5.73 5.69
N ASN A 483 -10.08 6.89 5.29
CA ASN A 483 -9.84 8.00 6.20
C ASN A 483 -11.16 8.47 6.82
N GLY A 484 -11.22 8.49 8.15
CA GLY A 484 -12.38 9.01 8.87
C GLY A 484 -13.61 8.11 8.80
N GLN A 485 -13.44 6.80 8.53
CA GLN A 485 -14.54 5.83 8.44
C GLN A 485 -14.27 4.60 9.30
N ILE A 486 -15.32 3.97 9.85
CA ILE A 486 -15.21 2.60 10.37
C ILE A 486 -15.13 1.67 9.16
N THR A 487 -14.05 0.92 9.07
CA THR A 487 -13.85 -0.10 8.03
C THR A 487 -13.60 -1.45 8.66
N THR A 488 -13.91 -2.51 7.91
CA THR A 488 -13.60 -3.88 8.31
C THR A 488 -12.25 -4.28 7.74
N VAL A 489 -11.32 -4.61 8.64
CA VAL A 489 -9.99 -5.12 8.31
C VAL A 489 -9.90 -6.58 8.74
N TYR A 490 -9.38 -7.44 7.87
CA TYR A 490 -9.14 -8.84 8.17
C TYR A 490 -7.70 -9.03 8.61
N ILE A 491 -7.50 -9.46 9.86
CA ILE A 491 -6.20 -9.87 10.38
C ILE A 491 -5.92 -11.27 9.86
N ARG A 492 -4.76 -11.44 9.24
CA ARG A 492 -4.37 -12.66 8.54
C ARG A 492 -3.12 -13.26 9.18
N LYS A 493 -2.96 -14.58 9.10
CA LYS A 493 -1.75 -15.26 9.59
C LYS A 493 -0.52 -14.82 8.78
N GLN A 494 0.65 -14.73 9.42
CA GLN A 494 1.91 -14.46 8.74
C GLN A 494 2.36 -15.63 7.87
N GLY A 495 3.03 -15.32 6.74
CA GLY A 495 3.66 -16.30 5.85
C GLY A 495 2.92 -16.51 4.54
N ARG A 496 3.26 -17.59 3.84
CA ARG A 496 2.75 -17.91 2.50
C ARG A 496 1.27 -18.26 2.51
N GLU A 497 0.64 -17.99 1.38
CA GLU A 497 -0.35 -18.91 0.81
C GLU A 497 -0.20 -19.04 -0.69
N GLY A 498 -0.42 -20.26 -1.19
CA GLY A 498 -0.52 -20.54 -2.61
C GLY A 498 -1.85 -20.02 -3.17
N VAL A 499 -1.89 -19.80 -4.48
CA VAL A 499 -3.10 -19.45 -5.23
C VAL A 499 -4.10 -20.62 -5.17
N GLY A 500 -5.29 -20.45 -4.57
CA GLY A 500 -6.36 -21.48 -4.54
C GLY A 500 -7.32 -21.40 -3.34
N GLU A 501 -8.24 -22.36 -3.22
CA GLU A 501 -9.33 -22.45 -2.21
C GLU A 501 -8.90 -22.47 -0.73
N LYS A 502 -7.60 -22.56 -0.44
CA LYS A 502 -7.05 -22.51 0.93
C LYS A 502 -6.59 -21.11 1.33
N GLY A 503 -7.34 -20.08 0.93
CA GLY A 503 -7.05 -18.65 1.13
C GLY A 503 -6.88 -18.18 2.58
N TRP A 504 -6.43 -16.91 2.75
CA TRP A 504 -5.76 -16.45 3.97
C TRP A 504 -6.54 -16.89 5.20
N LYS A 505 -5.89 -17.67 6.09
CA LYS A 505 -6.53 -18.02 7.37
C LYS A 505 -6.76 -16.77 8.20
N ILE A 506 -7.97 -16.21 8.11
CA ILE A 506 -8.44 -15.08 8.91
C ILE A 506 -8.27 -15.44 10.38
N GLN A 507 -7.46 -14.66 11.07
CA GLN A 507 -7.23 -14.79 12.51
C GLN A 507 -8.24 -13.99 13.32
N CYS A 508 -8.73 -12.86 12.77
CA CYS A 508 -9.71 -11.98 13.38
C CYS A 508 -10.32 -11.08 12.30
N GLN A 509 -11.60 -10.78 12.42
CA GLN A 509 -12.25 -9.67 11.74
C GLN A 509 -12.28 -8.47 12.68
N LEU A 510 -11.73 -7.34 12.25
CA LEU A 510 -11.59 -6.12 13.03
C LEU A 510 -12.45 -5.01 12.42
N GLN A 511 -13.37 -4.42 13.18
CA GLN A 511 -13.96 -3.12 12.83
C GLN A 511 -13.13 -2.03 13.45
N ILE A 512 -12.55 -1.17 12.63
CA ILE A 512 -11.56 -0.18 13.06
C ILE A 512 -11.81 1.15 12.35
N TYR A 513 -11.72 2.23 13.12
CA TYR A 513 -11.63 3.59 12.60
C TYR A 513 -10.15 3.93 12.40
N LEU A 514 -9.79 4.46 11.24
CA LEU A 514 -8.40 4.79 10.89
C LEU A 514 -8.27 6.24 10.41
N TRP A 515 -7.20 6.89 10.84
CA TRP A 515 -6.90 8.27 10.49
C TRP A 515 -5.39 8.49 10.42
N LEU A 516 -4.88 8.96 9.28
CA LEU A 516 -3.52 9.45 9.13
C LEU A 516 -3.57 10.89 8.59
N SER A 517 -2.91 11.84 9.23
CA SER A 517 -2.85 13.23 8.75
C SER A 517 -1.49 13.85 9.01
N LEU A 518 -1.22 15.02 8.42
CA LEU A 518 -0.17 15.89 8.95
C LEU A 518 -0.51 16.28 10.39
N LEU A 519 0.52 16.49 11.21
CA LEU A 519 0.32 16.87 12.61
C LEU A 519 -0.47 18.18 12.73
N LYS A 520 -0.27 19.14 11.83
CA LYS A 520 -1.03 20.42 11.83
C LYS A 520 -2.55 20.23 11.70
N ASP A 521 -2.99 19.12 11.11
CA ASP A 521 -4.40 18.86 10.82
C ASP A 521 -5.05 17.88 11.82
N TYR A 522 -4.30 17.42 12.83
CA TYR A 522 -4.71 16.31 13.69
C TYR A 522 -6.05 16.58 14.38
N THR A 523 -6.30 17.79 14.90
CA THR A 523 -7.55 18.14 15.60
C THR A 523 -8.81 17.92 14.77
N THR A 524 -8.68 17.78 13.45
CA THR A 524 -9.79 17.53 12.53
C THR A 524 -10.33 16.10 12.65
N PHE A 525 -9.57 15.13 13.17
CA PHE A 525 -10.00 13.73 13.25
C PHE A 525 -11.30 13.56 14.03
N HIS A 526 -11.52 14.40 15.06
CA HIS A 526 -12.72 14.37 15.90
C HIS A 526 -14.01 14.61 15.12
N GLN A 527 -13.96 15.38 14.03
CA GLN A 527 -15.13 15.70 13.19
C GLN A 527 -15.62 14.50 12.38
N PHE A 528 -14.75 13.51 12.18
CA PHE A 528 -15.04 12.31 11.39
C PHE A 528 -15.33 11.09 12.26
N ILE A 529 -15.33 11.25 13.58
CA ILE A 529 -15.69 10.17 14.48
C ILE A 529 -17.17 9.79 14.27
N PRO A 530 -17.49 8.50 14.15
CA PRO A 530 -18.85 8.02 13.93
C PRO A 530 -19.84 8.49 15.00
N SER A 531 -21.08 8.76 14.56
CA SER A 531 -22.18 9.10 15.47
C SER A 531 -22.43 7.99 16.48
N GLY A 532 -22.58 8.34 17.76
CA GLY A 532 -22.79 7.39 18.86
C GLY A 532 -21.62 7.31 19.84
N VAL A 533 -20.48 7.95 19.52
CA VAL A 533 -19.42 8.24 20.48
C VAL A 533 -19.82 9.43 21.34
N ARG A 534 -19.59 9.33 22.66
CA ARG A 534 -19.85 10.40 23.64
C ARG A 534 -18.95 11.61 23.36
N SER A 535 -19.52 12.81 23.34
CA SER A 535 -18.83 14.03 22.91
C SER A 535 -17.77 14.53 23.90
N ASP A 536 -17.93 14.23 25.18
CA ASP A 536 -17.00 14.55 26.26
C ASP A 536 -15.66 13.78 26.15
N CYS A 537 -15.64 12.63 25.47
CA CYS A 537 -14.41 11.90 25.14
C CYS A 537 -13.51 12.68 24.16
N LEU A 538 -14.03 13.69 23.48
CA LEU A 538 -13.33 14.43 22.42
C LEU A 538 -12.71 15.74 22.91
N ASN A 539 -12.40 15.83 24.22
CA ASN A 539 -11.83 17.03 24.84
C ASN A 539 -10.65 17.58 24.02
N ARG A 540 -10.78 18.85 23.63
CA ARG A 540 -9.90 19.51 22.65
C ARG A 540 -8.47 19.58 23.18
N GLY A 541 -7.55 18.89 22.50
CA GLY A 541 -6.11 19.07 22.68
C GLY A 541 -5.31 17.78 22.93
N ARG A 542 -5.95 16.63 23.16
CA ARG A 542 -5.28 15.32 23.21
C ARG A 542 -6.16 14.23 22.58
N PRO A 543 -5.57 13.26 21.85
CA PRO A 543 -6.28 12.05 21.47
C PRO A 543 -6.74 11.30 22.73
N PRO A 544 -8.01 10.87 22.81
CA PRO A 544 -8.47 10.09 23.95
C PRO A 544 -7.84 8.70 23.95
N ASN A 545 -7.65 8.11 25.14
CA ASN A 545 -7.17 6.73 25.26
C ASN A 545 -8.25 5.70 24.87
N GLU A 546 -9.53 6.09 25.00
CA GLU A 546 -10.68 5.28 24.61
C GLU A 546 -11.82 6.18 24.13
N LEU A 547 -12.63 5.69 23.18
CA LEU A 547 -13.92 6.28 22.82
C LEU A 547 -15.03 5.51 23.53
N ILE A 548 -15.91 6.21 24.22
CA ILE A 548 -17.10 5.60 24.82
C ILE A 548 -18.23 5.65 23.79
N TYR A 549 -18.64 4.48 23.32
CA TYR A 549 -19.72 4.33 22.35
C TYR A 549 -21.01 3.94 23.08
N GLU A 550 -21.96 4.89 23.14
CA GLU A 550 -23.18 4.75 23.95
C GLU A 550 -24.32 4.05 23.20
N ARG A 551 -24.28 4.04 21.87
CA ARG A 551 -25.26 3.28 21.11
C ARG A 551 -25.03 1.80 21.38
N LYS A 552 -26.07 1.11 21.88
CA LYS A 552 -26.13 -0.36 21.83
C LYS A 552 -25.85 -0.76 20.39
N SER A 553 -24.72 -1.42 20.17
CA SER A 553 -24.35 -2.01 18.90
C SER A 553 -25.46 -2.98 18.52
N HIS A 554 -26.40 -2.52 17.69
CA HIS A 554 -27.21 -3.42 16.90
C HIS A 554 -26.24 -3.99 15.89
N SER A 555 -25.66 -5.14 16.22
CA SER A 555 -24.78 -5.87 15.33
C SER A 555 -25.62 -6.31 14.15
N ILE A 556 -25.63 -5.52 13.07
CA ILE A 556 -26.24 -5.94 11.81
C ILE A 556 -25.33 -7.04 11.27
N PHE A 557 -25.78 -8.29 11.42
CA PHE A 557 -25.13 -9.42 10.79
C PHE A 557 -25.36 -9.32 9.28
N HIS A 558 -24.34 -8.85 8.56
CA HIS A 558 -24.31 -8.98 7.11
C HIS A 558 -23.88 -10.41 6.76
N THR A 559 -24.84 -11.32 6.67
CA THR A 559 -24.59 -12.65 6.12
C THR A 559 -24.43 -12.56 4.59
N LYS A 560 -23.23 -12.85 4.09
CA LYS A 560 -22.99 -13.07 2.66
C LYS A 560 -23.29 -14.54 2.34
N LEU A 561 -24.50 -14.82 1.85
CA LEU A 561 -24.83 -16.14 1.34
C LEU A 561 -24.24 -16.29 -0.06
N TRP A 562 -23.24 -17.16 -0.19
CA TRP A 562 -22.69 -17.57 -1.48
C TRP A 562 -23.51 -18.75 -2.01
N LEU A 563 -24.28 -18.52 -3.07
CA LEU A 563 -24.78 -19.58 -3.92
C LEU A 563 -23.90 -19.69 -5.18
N PRO A 564 -23.86 -20.85 -5.86
CA PRO A 564 -22.97 -21.08 -6.99
C PRO A 564 -23.07 -20.07 -8.15
N ASN A 565 -24.17 -19.29 -8.23
CA ASN A 565 -24.48 -18.42 -9.39
C ASN A 565 -24.66 -16.92 -9.05
N GLY A 566 -24.23 -16.44 -7.87
CA GLY A 566 -24.22 -15.01 -7.55
C GLY A 566 -24.67 -14.64 -6.14
N LEU A 567 -24.43 -13.37 -5.77
CA LEU A 567 -24.64 -12.81 -4.44
C LEU A 567 -26.11 -12.46 -4.20
N ILE A 568 -26.69 -12.87 -3.07
CA ILE A 568 -27.98 -12.37 -2.58
C ILE A 568 -27.73 -11.61 -1.28
N PHE A 569 -28.12 -10.33 -1.25
CA PHE A 569 -28.21 -9.58 0.01
C PHE A 569 -29.54 -9.88 0.68
N ALA A 570 -29.48 -10.43 1.89
CA ALA A 570 -30.62 -10.44 2.81
C ALA A 570 -30.27 -9.53 4.00
N ASN A 571 -30.94 -8.40 4.11
CA ASN A 571 -30.92 -7.62 5.35
C ASN A 571 -31.85 -8.32 6.34
N LEU A 572 -31.29 -9.17 7.21
CA LEU A 572 -32.00 -9.64 8.39
C LEU A 572 -31.71 -8.64 9.52
N SER A 573 -32.74 -7.90 9.90
CA SER A 573 -32.73 -7.07 11.11
C SER A 573 -33.23 -7.94 12.26
N PHE A 574 -32.45 -8.07 13.33
CA PHE A 574 -32.90 -8.63 14.60
C PHE A 574 -32.78 -7.56 15.69
#